data_AF-A0A1A2YVF8-F1
#
_entry.id   AF-A0A1A2YVF8-F1
#
_cell.length_a   1.000
_cell.length_b   1.000
_cell.length_c   1.000
_cell.angle_alpha   90.00
_cell.angle_beta   90.00
_cell.angle_gamma   90.00
#
_symmetry.space_group_name_H-M   'P 1'
#
loop_
_entity.id
_entity.type
_entity.pdbx_description
1 polymer ?
#
loop_
_entity_poly.entity_id
_entity_poly.type
_entity_poly.pdbx_seq_one_letter_code
_entity_poly.pdbx_strand_id
1 'polypeptide(L)'
;MAEQGLIPTSVEEEHLATAKDLADRIELLQAIVGRDGESRKLKDGRIMLHPALAEMRQCESVLTRVVGSISTMEDAPKNPKKVKAANTRWRATQLAAVERSRKAADSYGS
;
A
#
# COMPACT_ATOMS: atom_id res chain seq x y z
N MET A 1 3.62 -13.77 -18.39
CA MET A 1 3.35 -14.68 -17.27
C MET A 1 3.29 -16.13 -17.74
N ALA A 2 2.26 -16.56 -18.50
CA ALA A 2 2.17 -17.94 -19.00
C ALA A 2 3.29 -18.34 -19.98
N GLU A 3 3.68 -17.45 -20.90
CA GLU A 3 4.82 -17.67 -21.82
C GLU A 3 6.18 -17.81 -21.11
N GLN A 4 6.28 -17.40 -19.86
CA GLN A 4 7.48 -17.53 -19.02
C GLN A 4 7.34 -18.68 -18.01
N GLY A 5 6.30 -19.52 -18.12
CA GLY A 5 6.03 -20.64 -17.23
C GLY A 5 5.56 -20.25 -15.82
N LEU A 6 5.21 -18.97 -15.59
CA LEU A 6 4.67 -18.53 -14.31
C LEU A 6 3.16 -18.66 -14.27
N ILE A 7 2.70 -19.47 -13.32
CA ILE A 7 1.30 -19.55 -12.89
C ILE A 7 1.20 -18.70 -11.61
N PRO A 8 0.46 -17.57 -11.64
CA PRO A 8 0.23 -16.78 -10.44
C PRO A 8 -0.43 -17.61 -9.35
N THR A 9 -0.07 -17.35 -8.10
CA THR A 9 -0.84 -17.88 -6.98
C THR A 9 -2.21 -17.22 -6.90
N SER A 10 -3.19 -17.83 -6.22
CA SER A 10 -4.53 -17.24 -6.08
C SER A 10 -4.51 -15.83 -5.48
N VAL A 11 -3.57 -15.55 -4.57
CA VAL A 11 -3.37 -14.22 -3.98
C VAL A 11 -2.84 -13.23 -5.02
N GLU A 12 -1.93 -13.66 -5.89
CA GLU A 12 -1.42 -12.81 -6.97
C GLU A 12 -2.49 -12.55 -8.04
N GLU A 13 -3.37 -13.52 -8.32
CA GLU A 13 -4.53 -13.32 -9.19
C GLU A 13 -5.48 -12.26 -8.62
N GLU A 14 -5.78 -12.31 -7.32
CA GLU A 14 -6.59 -11.29 -6.64
C GLU A 14 -5.95 -9.90 -6.69
N HIS A 15 -4.63 -9.82 -6.46
CA HIS A 15 -3.89 -8.56 -6.58
C HIS A 15 -3.86 -8.03 -8.01
N LEU A 16 -3.73 -8.90 -9.02
CA LEU A 16 -3.79 -8.52 -10.43
C LEU A 16 -5.18 -8.00 -10.82
N ALA A 17 -6.24 -8.67 -10.37
CA ALA A 17 -7.61 -8.21 -10.58
C ALA A 17 -7.84 -6.83 -9.93
N THR A 18 -7.40 -6.68 -8.68
CA THR A 18 -7.50 -5.40 -7.96
C THR A 18 -6.70 -4.29 -8.65
N ALA A 19 -5.49 -4.60 -9.15
CA ALA A 19 -4.65 -3.65 -9.86
C ALA A 19 -5.32 -3.19 -11.17
N LYS A 20 -5.95 -4.11 -11.90
CA LYS A 20 -6.72 -3.79 -13.11
C LYS A 20 -7.88 -2.85 -12.79
N ASP A 21 -8.71 -3.18 -11.80
CA ASP A 21 -9.87 -2.37 -11.44
C ASP A 21 -9.47 -0.94 -11.01
N LEU A 22 -8.35 -0.81 -10.29
CA LEU A 22 -7.79 0.50 -9.90
C LEU A 22 -7.27 1.29 -11.11
N ALA A 23 -6.62 0.63 -12.07
CA ALA A 23 -6.15 1.28 -13.29
C ALA A 23 -7.32 1.78 -14.15
N ASP A 24 -8.35 0.95 -14.36
CA ASP A 24 -9.56 1.32 -15.09
C ASP A 24 -10.28 2.51 -14.41
N ARG A 25 -10.29 2.52 -13.07
CA ARG A 25 -10.86 3.63 -12.30
C ARG A 25 -10.07 4.93 -12.46
N ILE A 26 -8.74 4.86 -12.49
CA ILE A 26 -7.88 6.03 -12.74
C ILE A 26 -8.17 6.61 -14.12
N GLU A 27 -8.24 5.76 -15.15
CA GLU A 27 -8.54 6.18 -16.53
C GLU A 27 -9.89 6.91 -16.62
N LEU A 28 -10.93 6.36 -15.98
CA LEU A 28 -12.24 7.00 -15.91
C LEU A 28 -12.17 8.39 -15.24
N LEU A 29 -11.47 8.50 -14.12
CA LEU A 29 -11.35 9.76 -13.39
C LEU A 29 -10.54 10.79 -14.18
N GLN A 30 -9.49 10.36 -14.88
CA GLN A 30 -8.71 11.20 -15.79
C GLN A 30 -9.60 11.74 -16.92
N ALA A 31 -10.46 10.92 -17.51
CA ALA A 31 -11.40 11.37 -18.54
C ALA A 31 -12.40 12.40 -18.01
N ILE A 32 -12.92 12.20 -16.78
CA ILE A 32 -13.83 13.16 -16.11
C ILE A 32 -13.12 14.50 -15.90
N VAL A 33 -11.90 14.48 -15.33
CA VAL A 33 -11.12 15.71 -15.09
C VAL A 33 -10.74 16.38 -16.40
N GLY A 34 -10.37 15.61 -17.44
CA GLY A 34 -10.06 16.16 -18.76
C GLY A 34 -11.25 16.88 -19.40
N ARG A 35 -12.48 16.42 -19.14
CA ARG A 35 -13.71 17.08 -19.59
C ARG A 35 -14.07 18.30 -18.73
N ASP A 36 -13.99 18.17 -17.41
CA ASP A 36 -14.55 19.15 -16.46
C ASP A 36 -13.53 20.23 -16.02
N GLY A 37 -12.24 20.00 -16.27
CA GLY A 37 -11.13 20.81 -15.80
C GLY A 37 -10.70 20.47 -14.37
N GLU A 38 -9.47 20.84 -14.03
CA GLU A 38 -8.83 20.49 -12.74
C GLU A 38 -9.35 21.31 -11.54
N SER A 39 -9.97 22.45 -11.81
CA SER A 39 -10.47 23.33 -10.76
C SER A 39 -11.62 24.20 -11.23
N ARG A 40 -12.42 24.70 -10.28
CA ARG A 40 -13.49 25.66 -10.53
C ARG A 40 -13.41 26.83 -9.56
N LYS A 41 -13.78 28.01 -10.05
CA LYS A 41 -13.93 29.22 -9.22
C LYS A 41 -15.33 29.25 -8.61
N LEU A 42 -15.43 29.41 -7.30
CA LEU A 42 -16.68 29.58 -6.57
C LEU A 42 -17.18 31.03 -6.68
N LYS A 43 -18.44 31.25 -6.33
CA LYS A 43 -19.09 32.59 -6.41
C LYS A 43 -18.41 33.64 -5.53
N ASP A 44 -17.74 33.22 -4.46
CA ASP A 44 -16.99 34.07 -3.53
C ASP A 44 -15.53 34.29 -3.96
N GLY A 45 -15.14 33.80 -5.14
CA GLY A 45 -13.80 33.98 -5.70
C GLY A 45 -12.79 32.91 -5.32
N ARG A 46 -13.10 31.98 -4.41
CA ARG A 46 -12.21 30.87 -4.04
C ARG A 46 -12.05 29.87 -5.19
N ILE A 47 -10.87 29.25 -5.30
CA ILE A 47 -10.62 28.16 -6.25
C ILE A 47 -10.75 26.84 -5.50
N MET A 48 -11.56 25.93 -6.06
CA MET A 48 -11.74 24.58 -5.54
C MET A 48 -11.26 23.58 -6.58
N LEU A 49 -10.39 22.65 -6.17
CA LEU A 49 -9.94 21.55 -7.01
C LEU A 49 -11.09 20.58 -7.31
N HIS A 50 -11.03 19.94 -8.47
CA HIS A 50 -11.98 18.91 -8.85
C HIS A 50 -11.85 17.70 -7.90
N PRO A 51 -12.93 17.21 -7.27
CA PRO A 51 -12.84 16.14 -6.27
C PRO A 51 -12.24 14.83 -6.81
N ALA A 52 -12.44 14.55 -8.10
CA ALA A 52 -11.83 13.39 -8.77
C ALA A 52 -10.29 13.37 -8.69
N LEU A 53 -9.62 14.52 -8.53
CA LEU A 53 -8.17 14.56 -8.36
C LEU A 53 -7.72 13.89 -7.05
N ALA A 54 -8.48 14.03 -5.97
CA ALA A 54 -8.17 13.38 -4.71
C ALA A 54 -8.40 11.86 -4.80
N GLU A 55 -9.50 11.46 -5.45
CA GLU A 55 -9.81 10.05 -5.69
C GLU A 55 -8.76 9.37 -6.58
N MET A 56 -8.28 10.04 -7.62
CA MET A 56 -7.18 9.55 -8.47
C MET A 56 -5.92 9.28 -7.65
N ARG A 57 -5.47 10.25 -6.85
CA ARG A 57 -4.27 10.10 -6.00
C ARG A 57 -4.41 8.96 -5.00
N GLN A 58 -5.61 8.75 -4.46
CA GLN A 58 -5.89 7.63 -3.58
C GLN A 58 -5.80 6.30 -4.35
N CYS A 59 -6.39 6.21 -5.54
CA CYS A 59 -6.29 5.02 -6.39
C CYS A 59 -4.84 4.72 -6.77
N GLU A 60 -4.05 5.73 -7.17
CA GLU A 60 -2.63 5.60 -7.49
C GLU A 60 -1.82 5.09 -6.28
N SER A 61 -2.10 5.61 -5.07
CA SER A 61 -1.44 5.17 -3.84
C SER A 61 -1.72 3.71 -3.52
N VAL A 62 -2.97 3.27 -3.67
CA VAL A 62 -3.36 1.87 -3.45
C VAL A 62 -2.79 0.98 -4.54
N LEU A 63 -2.89 1.38 -5.81
CA LEU A 63 -2.35 0.64 -6.95
C LEU A 63 -0.86 0.39 -6.79
N THR A 64 -0.09 1.41 -6.38
CA THR A 64 1.35 1.30 -6.11
C THR A 64 1.64 0.21 -5.07
N ARG A 65 0.83 0.10 -4.02
CA ARG A 65 0.97 -0.93 -2.99
C ARG A 65 0.59 -2.32 -3.48
N VAL A 66 -0.53 -2.43 -4.22
CA VAL A 66 -1.02 -3.69 -4.78
C VAL A 66 -0.01 -4.25 -5.78
N VAL A 67 0.45 -3.44 -6.73
CA VAL A 67 1.45 -3.85 -7.72
C VAL A 67 2.77 -4.23 -7.04
N GLY A 68 3.22 -3.48 -6.03
CA GLY A 68 4.43 -3.82 -5.27
C GLY A 68 4.32 -5.11 -4.44
N SER A 69 3.10 -5.63 -4.23
CA SER A 69 2.86 -6.90 -3.53
C SER A 69 2.78 -8.11 -4.46
N ILE A 70 2.76 -7.89 -5.78
CA ILE A 70 2.84 -8.94 -6.79
C ILE A 70 4.33 -9.28 -6.94
N SER A 71 4.70 -10.54 -6.71
CA SER A 71 6.10 -10.95 -6.81
C SER A 71 6.53 -10.87 -8.28
N THR A 72 7.28 -9.83 -8.63
CA THR A 72 7.99 -9.79 -9.90
C THR A 72 9.20 -10.72 -9.78
N MET A 73 9.21 -11.78 -10.61
CA MET A 73 10.34 -12.64 -10.95
C MET A 73 11.70 -12.10 -10.46
N GLU A 74 12.22 -12.60 -9.34
CA GLU A 74 13.66 -12.75 -9.03
C GLU A 74 13.94 -13.06 -7.56
N ASP A 75 13.04 -12.70 -6.63
CA ASP A 75 13.24 -13.06 -5.22
C ASP A 75 12.88 -14.53 -4.99
N ALA A 76 13.90 -15.35 -4.71
CA ALA A 76 13.70 -16.71 -4.23
C ALA A 76 12.71 -16.68 -3.04
N PRO A 77 11.63 -17.49 -3.06
CA PRO A 77 10.61 -17.42 -2.02
C PRO A 77 11.26 -17.61 -0.65
N LYS A 78 11.14 -16.59 0.21
CA LYS A 78 11.72 -16.61 1.55
C LYS A 78 11.19 -17.83 2.29
N ASN A 79 12.10 -18.67 2.79
CA ASN A 79 11.70 -19.88 3.51
C ASN A 79 10.78 -19.50 4.69
N PRO A 80 9.51 -19.96 4.72
CA PRO A 80 8.52 -19.50 5.68
C PRO A 80 8.89 -19.85 7.13
N LYS A 81 9.63 -20.95 7.34
CA LYS A 81 10.16 -21.31 8.67
C LYS A 81 11.19 -20.29 9.16
N LYS A 82 12.06 -19.81 8.26
CA LYS A 82 13.07 -18.80 8.60
C LYS A 82 12.43 -17.44 8.89
N VAL A 83 11.43 -17.04 8.10
CA VAL A 83 10.67 -15.80 8.32
C VAL A 83 9.93 -15.83 9.67
N LYS A 84 9.23 -16.93 9.98
CA LYS A 84 8.54 -17.09 11.27
C LYS A 84 9.51 -17.03 12.46
N ALA A 85 10.67 -17.68 12.34
CA ALA A 85 11.70 -17.64 13.38
C ALA A 85 12.28 -16.22 13.57
N ALA A 86 12.56 -15.50 12.48
CA ALA A 86 13.04 -14.12 12.53
C ALA A 86 12.02 -13.18 13.19
N ASN A 87 10.75 -13.27 12.79
CA ASN A 87 9.67 -12.45 13.38
C ASN A 87 9.45 -12.76 14.86
N THR A 88 9.59 -14.02 15.26
CA THR A 88 9.48 -14.41 16.68
C THR A 88 10.62 -13.82 17.51
N ARG A 89 11.85 -13.90 17.00
CA ARG A 89 13.03 -13.29 17.66
C ARG A 89 12.89 -11.77 17.77
N TRP A 90 12.46 -11.10 16.70
CA TRP A 90 12.23 -9.66 16.70
C TRP A 90 11.20 -9.24 17.75
N ARG A 91 10.06 -9.94 17.80
CA ARG A 91 9.01 -9.67 18.81
C ARG A 91 9.51 -9.84 20.23
N ALA A 92 10.29 -10.88 20.50
CA ALA A 92 10.90 -11.08 21.82
C ALA A 92 11.84 -9.94 22.21
N THR A 93 12.68 -9.47 21.26
CA THR A 93 13.56 -8.31 21.48
C THR A 93 12.78 -7.04 21.79
N GLN A 94 11.68 -6.79 21.06
CA GLN A 94 10.83 -5.61 21.28
C GLN A 94 10.15 -5.66 22.65
N LEU A 95 9.60 -6.81 23.05
CA LEU A 95 9.00 -6.98 24.37
C LEU A 95 10.03 -6.75 25.49
N ALA A 96 11.24 -7.30 25.35
CA ALA A 96 12.32 -7.08 26.30
C ALA A 96 12.80 -5.62 26.34
N ALA A 97 12.73 -4.88 25.23
CA ALA A 97 13.02 -3.45 25.20
C ALA A 97 11.94 -2.65 25.96
N VAL A 98 10.66 -2.99 25.78
CA VAL A 98 9.53 -2.36 26.49
C VAL A 98 9.61 -2.60 28.00
N GLU A 99 9.93 -3.82 28.42
CA GLU A 99 10.10 -4.14 29.84
C GLU A 99 11.28 -3.40 30.47
N ARG A 100 12.40 -3.26 29.73
CA ARG A 100 13.55 -2.45 30.18
C ARG A 100 13.18 -0.97 30.33
N SER A 101 12.44 -0.40 29.37
CA SER A 101 11.99 0.99 29.50
C SER A 101 11.02 1.19 30.66
N ARG A 102 10.13 0.22 30.93
CA ARG A 102 9.21 0.28 32.07
C ARG A 102 9.97 0.28 33.40
N LYS A 103 10.91 -0.65 33.58
CA LYS A 103 11.74 -0.73 34.79
C LYS A 103 12.59 0.52 35.00
N ALA A 104 13.10 1.12 33.92
CA ALA A 104 13.84 2.37 34.00
C ALA A 104 12.93 3.52 34.46
N ALA A 105 11.69 3.62 33.95
CA ALA A 105 10.74 4.63 34.38
C ALA A 105 10.34 4.48 35.86
N ASP A 106 10.13 3.25 36.33
CA ASP A 106 9.80 2.98 37.74
C ASP A 106 10.95 3.33 38.70
N SER A 107 12.21 3.26 38.24
CA SER A 107 13.40 3.54 39.06
C SER A 107 13.66 5.03 39.36
N TYR A 108 12.97 5.95 38.67
CA TYR A 108 13.05 7.39 38.91
C TYR A 108 11.85 7.95 39.69
N GLY A 109 10.94 7.09 40.17
CA GLY A 109 9.69 7.47 40.85
C GLY A 109 9.65 7.23 42.37
N SER A 110 10.79 7.18 43.07
CA SER A 110 10.83 7.11 44.55
C SER A 110 11.58 8.30 45.16
#